data_AF-A0A7R9UJS3-F1
#
_entry.id   AF-A0A7R9UJS3-F1
#
_cell.length_a   1.000
_cell.length_b   1.000
_cell.length_c   1.000
_cell.angle_alpha   90.00
_cell.angle_beta   90.00
_cell.angle_gamma   90.00
#
_symmetry.space_group_name_H-M   'P 1'
#
loop_
_entity.id
_entity.type
_entity.pdbx_description
1 polymer ?
#
loop_
_entity_poly.entity_id
_entity_poly.type
_entity_poly.pdbx_seq_one_letter_code
_entity_poly.pdbx_strand_id
1 'polypeptide(L)'
;AADPSEGQDLVEVLEFLFGAKIAPTDAFALAKAFVEAGVKSRAALDALTPERAKELTPAALRRKVVSALKRLPQQQQQRQQQAKRKQRQSQDEEAADGLLAKRARMSPLAPEPPPPADGEAPPASVRANRSPVMILWAAAVAQALGYDWSEALSLASAVASLFADAKGSRLGITSTVRPPLPPEALRDASRPALLGEQVPAVRTADGWRGLEPRVAGGYQEVHPLYVHRRLEGAFAGSAYAHVRASMDSLARAV
;
A
#
# COMPACT_ATOMS: atom_id res chain seq x y z
N ALA A 1 -5.15 22.74 -28.90
CA ALA A 1 -5.10 22.09 -27.58
C ALA A 1 -5.03 20.59 -27.83
N ALA A 2 -3.96 19.93 -27.39
CA ALA A 2 -3.82 18.49 -27.55
C ALA A 2 -4.81 17.78 -26.61
N ASP A 3 -5.49 16.76 -27.12
CA ASP A 3 -6.42 15.95 -26.35
C ASP A 3 -5.64 15.14 -25.30
N PRO A 4 -5.98 15.19 -23.98
CA PRO A 4 -5.26 14.44 -22.95
C PRO A 4 -5.25 12.92 -23.18
N SER A 5 -6.15 12.38 -24.01
CA SER A 5 -6.13 10.98 -24.44
C SER A 5 -4.96 10.65 -25.38
N GLU A 6 -4.53 11.62 -26.20
CA GLU A 6 -3.49 11.45 -27.22
C GLU A 6 -2.10 11.23 -26.58
N GLY A 7 -1.89 11.75 -25.36
CA GLY A 7 -0.67 11.53 -24.58
C GLY A 7 -0.57 10.15 -23.93
N GLN A 8 -1.68 9.55 -23.53
CA GLN A 8 -1.70 8.18 -22.97
C GLN A 8 -1.50 7.13 -24.07
N ASP A 9 -2.09 7.36 -25.24
CA ASP A 9 -1.97 6.53 -26.44
C ASP A 9 -0.49 6.33 -26.87
N LEU A 10 0.28 7.42 -26.94
CA LEU A 10 1.69 7.35 -27.32
C LEU A 10 2.55 6.57 -26.30
N VAL A 11 2.22 6.66 -25.01
CA VAL A 11 2.97 5.97 -23.94
C VAL A 11 2.85 4.47 -24.08
N GLU A 12 1.65 3.94 -24.36
CA GLU A 12 1.43 2.49 -24.51
C GLU A 12 2.20 1.90 -25.71
N VAL A 13 2.26 2.66 -26.82
CA VAL A 13 3.00 2.27 -28.01
C VAL A 13 4.52 2.29 -27.74
N LEU A 14 5.01 3.31 -27.06
CA LEU A 14 6.43 3.40 -26.70
C LEU A 14 6.85 2.29 -25.73
N GLU A 15 6.04 1.99 -24.71
CA GLU A 15 6.30 0.87 -23.79
C GLU A 15 6.43 -0.46 -24.52
N PHE A 16 5.57 -0.70 -25.52
CA PHE A 16 5.67 -1.88 -26.37
C PHE A 16 7.00 -1.93 -27.14
N LEU A 17 7.40 -0.83 -27.77
CA LEU A 17 8.63 -0.77 -28.58
C LEU A 17 9.89 -0.91 -27.72
N PHE A 18 9.90 -0.32 -26.52
CA PHE A 18 10.98 -0.52 -25.55
C PHE A 18 11.03 -1.96 -25.05
N GLY A 19 9.88 -2.58 -24.78
CA GLY A 19 9.78 -4.01 -24.46
C GLY A 19 10.33 -4.91 -25.57
N ALA A 20 10.23 -4.46 -26.82
CA ALA A 20 10.83 -5.12 -28.00
C ALA A 20 12.34 -4.87 -28.16
N LYS A 21 12.98 -4.16 -27.22
CA LYS A 21 14.41 -3.80 -27.25
C LYS A 21 14.80 -3.01 -28.52
N ILE A 22 13.93 -2.07 -28.89
CA ILE A 22 14.19 -1.09 -29.94
C ILE A 22 14.88 0.12 -29.30
N ALA A 23 15.91 0.67 -29.96
CA ALA A 23 16.64 1.81 -29.45
C ALA A 23 15.73 3.04 -29.35
N PRO A 24 15.95 3.98 -28.41
CA PRO A 24 15.04 5.11 -28.22
C PRO A 24 14.78 5.93 -29.47
N THR A 25 15.82 6.25 -30.23
CA THR A 25 15.71 7.00 -31.50
C THR A 25 14.77 6.32 -32.49
N ASP A 26 14.91 5.00 -32.64
CA ASP A 26 14.10 4.19 -33.53
C ASP A 26 12.67 3.99 -32.99
N ALA A 27 12.53 3.88 -31.67
CA ALA A 27 11.26 3.67 -31.00
C ALA A 27 10.36 4.89 -31.15
N PHE A 28 10.88 6.11 -31.03
CA PHE A 28 10.10 7.34 -31.23
C PHE A 28 9.67 7.52 -32.70
N ALA A 29 10.57 7.27 -33.64
CA ALA A 29 10.26 7.35 -35.07
C ALA A 29 9.18 6.32 -35.46
N LEU A 30 9.28 5.10 -34.93
CA LEU A 30 8.34 4.03 -35.19
C LEU A 30 6.99 4.22 -34.46
N ALA A 31 7.01 4.74 -33.23
CA ALA A 31 5.79 5.09 -32.50
C ALA A 31 4.99 6.14 -33.26
N LYS A 32 5.67 7.15 -33.82
CA LYS A 32 5.02 8.16 -34.67
C LYS A 32 4.35 7.52 -35.89
N ALA A 33 5.07 6.64 -36.61
CA ALA A 33 4.52 5.93 -37.76
C ALA A 33 3.31 5.05 -37.41
N PHE A 34 3.32 4.44 -36.21
CA PHE A 34 2.22 3.62 -35.71
C PHE A 34 1.00 4.49 -35.38
N VAL A 35 1.20 5.61 -34.69
CA VAL A 35 0.13 6.57 -34.34
C VAL A 35 -0.51 7.17 -35.60
N GLU A 36 0.31 7.57 -36.59
CA GLU A 36 -0.17 8.06 -37.90
C GLU A 36 -0.97 7.00 -38.67
N ALA A 37 -0.63 5.73 -38.50
CA ALA A 37 -1.36 4.60 -39.06
C ALA A 37 -2.58 4.15 -38.23
N GLY A 38 -2.93 4.89 -37.16
CA GLY A 38 -4.07 4.59 -36.29
C GLY A 38 -3.80 3.54 -35.21
N VAL A 39 -2.56 3.07 -35.07
CA VAL A 39 -2.12 2.16 -34.01
C VAL A 39 -1.72 2.99 -32.80
N LYS A 40 -2.74 3.48 -32.07
CA LYS A 40 -2.57 4.44 -30.97
C LYS A 40 -2.68 3.83 -29.58
N SER A 41 -3.20 2.61 -29.45
CA SER A 41 -3.43 1.99 -28.15
C SER A 41 -2.92 0.58 -28.11
N ARG A 42 -2.85 0.01 -26.90
CA ARG A 42 -2.53 -1.39 -26.70
C ARG A 42 -3.52 -2.32 -27.40
N ALA A 43 -4.81 -1.97 -27.39
CA ALA A 43 -5.83 -2.73 -28.12
C ALA A 43 -5.57 -2.72 -29.64
N ALA A 44 -5.14 -1.58 -30.19
CA ALA A 44 -4.78 -1.48 -31.60
C ALA A 44 -3.50 -2.27 -31.92
N LEU A 45 -2.54 -2.34 -31.00
CA LEU A 45 -1.34 -3.20 -31.12
C LEU A 45 -1.68 -4.68 -31.08
N ASP A 46 -2.62 -5.09 -30.22
CA ASP A 46 -3.06 -6.49 -30.12
C ASP A 46 -3.85 -6.93 -31.37
N ALA A 47 -4.57 -6.00 -32.01
CA ALA A 47 -5.27 -6.22 -33.28
C ALA A 47 -4.35 -6.11 -34.51
N LEU A 48 -3.10 -5.66 -34.35
CA LEU A 48 -2.17 -5.43 -35.44
C LEU A 48 -1.66 -6.75 -36.02
N THR A 49 -1.99 -7.01 -37.29
CA THR A 49 -1.48 -8.21 -37.97
C THR A 49 0.03 -8.11 -38.21
N PRO A 50 0.77 -9.24 -38.19
CA PRO A 50 2.21 -9.23 -38.49
C PRO A 50 2.55 -8.61 -39.85
N GLU A 51 1.62 -8.68 -40.79
CA GLU A 51 1.79 -8.21 -42.16
C GLU A 51 1.66 -6.69 -42.21
N ARG A 52 0.63 -6.15 -41.55
CA ARG A 52 0.48 -4.70 -41.36
C ARG A 52 1.64 -4.11 -40.56
N ALA A 53 2.12 -4.83 -39.55
CA ALA A 53 3.28 -4.39 -38.78
C ALA A 53 4.56 -4.30 -39.63
N LYS A 54 4.77 -5.20 -40.61
CA LYS A 54 5.93 -5.14 -41.53
C LYS A 54 5.86 -3.95 -42.47
N GLU A 55 4.66 -3.54 -42.89
CA GLU A 55 4.45 -2.35 -43.73
C GLU A 55 4.84 -1.08 -42.99
N LEU A 56 4.46 -0.99 -41.71
CA LEU A 56 4.71 0.17 -40.85
C LEU A 56 6.13 0.20 -40.26
N THR A 57 6.90 -0.88 -40.41
CA THR A 57 8.20 -1.03 -39.75
C THR A 57 9.35 -1.11 -40.76
N PRO A 58 10.44 -0.34 -40.58
CA PRO A 58 11.66 -0.44 -41.38
C PRO A 58 12.24 -1.87 -41.37
N ALA A 59 12.81 -2.31 -42.49
CA ALA A 59 13.29 -3.68 -42.69
C ALA A 59 14.20 -4.19 -41.55
N ALA A 60 15.06 -3.33 -41.02
CA ALA A 60 15.98 -3.63 -39.92
C ALA A 60 15.28 -4.00 -38.59
N LEU A 61 14.06 -3.48 -38.35
CA LEU A 61 13.34 -3.63 -37.08
C LEU A 61 12.18 -4.63 -37.16
N ARG A 62 11.77 -5.05 -38.37
CA ARG A 62 10.62 -5.96 -38.61
C ARG A 62 10.66 -7.23 -37.75
N ARG A 63 11.84 -7.87 -37.63
CA ARG A 63 12.00 -9.10 -36.83
C ARG A 63 11.71 -8.86 -35.35
N LYS A 64 12.20 -7.75 -34.78
CA LYS A 64 11.97 -7.38 -33.38
C LYS A 64 10.49 -7.06 -33.13
N VAL A 65 9.88 -6.25 -33.98
CA VAL A 65 8.47 -5.86 -33.84
C VAL A 65 7.53 -7.06 -33.99
N VAL A 66 7.71 -7.88 -35.03
CA VAL A 66 6.85 -9.06 -35.26
C VAL A 66 7.01 -10.10 -34.15
N SER A 67 8.24 -10.31 -33.66
CA SER A 67 8.44 -11.23 -32.53
C SER A 67 7.84 -10.71 -31.22
N ALA A 68 7.87 -9.39 -31.00
CA ALA A 68 7.21 -8.76 -29.86
C ALA A 68 5.68 -8.86 -29.95
N LEU A 69 5.09 -8.61 -31.12
CA LEU A 69 3.65 -8.78 -31.37
C LEU A 69 3.19 -10.22 -31.05
N LYS A 70 3.94 -11.23 -31.50
CA LYS A 70 3.62 -12.65 -31.21
C LYS A 70 3.66 -13.00 -29.72
N ARG A 71 4.41 -12.24 -28.90
CA ARG A 71 4.55 -12.47 -27.46
C ARG A 71 3.52 -11.69 -26.64
N LEU A 72 2.81 -10.74 -27.24
CA LEU A 72 1.79 -9.92 -26.58
C LEU A 72 0.74 -10.77 -25.83
N PRO A 73 0.12 -11.80 -26.44
CA PRO A 73 -0.92 -12.58 -25.76
C PRO A 73 -0.39 -13.34 -24.53
N GLN A 74 0.82 -13.89 -24.63
CA GLN A 74 1.45 -14.63 -23.54
C GLN A 74 1.86 -13.69 -22.38
N GLN A 75 2.34 -12.49 -22.69
CA GLN A 75 2.69 -11.47 -21.70
C GLN A 75 1.44 -10.93 -20.99
N GLN A 76 0.32 -10.81 -21.71
CA GLN A 76 -0.97 -10.40 -21.15
C GLN A 76 -1.53 -11.47 -20.20
N GLN A 77 -1.47 -12.75 -20.58
CA GLN A 77 -1.87 -13.85 -19.70
C GLN A 77 -1.01 -13.93 -18.44
N GLN A 78 0.31 -13.74 -18.55
CA GLN A 78 1.20 -13.71 -17.38
C GLN A 78 0.88 -12.53 -16.45
N ARG A 79 0.65 -11.32 -16.99
CA ARG A 79 0.24 -10.15 -16.21
C ARG A 79 -1.11 -10.38 -15.52
N GLN A 80 -2.09 -10.96 -16.21
CA GLN A 80 -3.39 -11.29 -15.63
C GLN A 80 -3.29 -12.36 -14.53
N GLN A 81 -2.42 -13.37 -14.70
CA GLN A 81 -2.16 -14.38 -13.68
C GLN A 81 -1.43 -13.81 -12.46
N GLN A 82 -0.46 -12.92 -12.66
CA GLN A 82 0.22 -12.22 -11.57
C GLN A 82 -0.73 -11.27 -10.83
N ALA A 83 -1.58 -10.53 -11.55
CA ALA A 83 -2.62 -9.70 -10.96
C ALA A 83 -3.63 -10.55 -10.15
N LYS A 84 -4.11 -11.67 -10.69
CA LYS A 84 -4.97 -12.62 -9.96
C LYS A 84 -4.30 -13.20 -8.72
N ARG A 85 -3.02 -13.57 -8.80
CA ARG A 85 -2.26 -14.07 -7.63
C ARG A 85 -2.12 -13.00 -6.55
N LYS A 86 -1.79 -11.76 -6.94
CA LYS A 86 -1.66 -10.63 -6.03
C LYS A 86 -3.00 -10.28 -5.38
N GLN A 87 -4.09 -10.34 -6.15
CA GLN A 87 -5.45 -10.12 -5.67
C GLN A 87 -5.91 -11.23 -4.71
N ARG A 88 -5.59 -12.51 -5.00
CA ARG A 88 -5.84 -13.62 -4.07
C ARG A 88 -5.05 -13.47 -2.77
N GLN A 89 -3.76 -13.11 -2.85
CA GLN A 89 -2.95 -12.86 -1.65
C GLN A 89 -3.51 -11.73 -0.79
N SER A 90 -3.94 -10.61 -1.39
CA SER A 90 -4.59 -9.54 -0.63
C SER A 90 -5.93 -9.98 -0.03
N GLN A 91 -6.70 -10.82 -0.73
CA GLN A 91 -7.97 -11.36 -0.23
C GLN A 91 -7.77 -12.35 0.93
N ASP A 92 -6.74 -13.20 0.84
CA ASP A 92 -6.41 -14.16 1.90
C ASP A 92 -5.86 -13.43 3.15
N GLU A 93 -5.02 -12.40 2.96
CA GLU A 93 -4.57 -11.52 4.04
C GLU A 93 -5.75 -10.77 4.67
N GLU A 94 -6.69 -10.27 3.88
CA GLU A 94 -7.89 -9.58 4.36
C GLU A 94 -8.85 -10.52 5.11
N ALA A 95 -9.01 -11.76 4.65
CA ALA A 95 -9.81 -12.78 5.33
C ALA A 95 -9.18 -13.18 6.68
N ALA A 96 -7.86 -13.35 6.71
CA ALA A 96 -7.12 -13.61 7.94
C ALA A 96 -7.20 -12.42 8.92
N ASP A 97 -7.05 -11.20 8.41
CA ASP A 97 -7.21 -9.96 9.18
C ASP A 97 -8.63 -9.82 9.73
N GLY A 98 -9.66 -10.15 8.93
CA GLY A 98 -11.06 -10.15 9.35
C GLY A 98 -11.37 -11.19 10.43
N LEU A 99 -10.81 -12.39 10.33
CA LEU A 99 -10.92 -13.44 11.35
C LEU A 99 -10.21 -13.04 12.66
N LEU A 100 -9.02 -12.45 12.57
CA LEU A 100 -8.28 -11.93 13.72
C LEU A 100 -9.03 -10.77 14.39
N ALA A 101 -9.57 -9.82 13.61
CA ALA A 101 -10.38 -8.72 14.11
C ALA A 101 -11.67 -9.23 14.78
N LYS A 102 -12.34 -10.24 14.21
CA LYS A 102 -13.53 -10.87 14.80
C LYS A 102 -13.19 -11.56 16.13
N ARG A 103 -12.10 -12.32 16.19
CA ARG A 103 -11.60 -12.93 17.44
C ARG A 103 -11.18 -11.89 18.47
N ALA A 104 -10.56 -10.80 18.03
CA ALA A 104 -10.11 -9.72 18.90
C ALA A 104 -11.30 -9.03 19.59
N ARG A 105 -12.37 -8.75 18.83
CA ARG A 105 -13.63 -8.18 19.36
C ARG A 105 -14.38 -9.07 20.34
N MET A 106 -14.12 -10.37 20.33
CA MET A 106 -14.73 -11.34 21.25
C MET A 106 -13.92 -11.55 22.53
N SER A 107 -12.69 -11.03 22.61
CA SER A 107 -11.88 -11.10 23.82
C SER A 107 -12.17 -9.89 24.71
N PRO A 108 -12.64 -10.08 25.95
CA PRO A 108 -13.00 -8.98 26.85
C PRO A 108 -11.78 -8.31 27.52
N LEU A 109 -10.58 -8.89 27.38
CA LEU A 109 -9.38 -8.36 28.02
C LEU A 109 -8.71 -7.31 27.13
N ALA A 110 -8.52 -6.10 27.67
CA ALA A 110 -7.69 -5.08 27.04
C ALA A 110 -6.25 -5.61 26.89
N PRO A 111 -5.59 -5.38 25.74
CA PRO A 111 -4.18 -5.72 25.62
C PRO A 111 -3.38 -4.93 26.66
N GLU A 112 -2.40 -5.59 27.27
CA GLU A 112 -1.40 -4.94 28.13
C GLU A 112 -0.12 -4.66 27.31
N PRO A 113 0.69 -3.66 27.70
CA PRO A 113 2.01 -3.48 27.09
C PRO A 113 2.86 -4.72 27.36
N PRO A 114 3.81 -5.06 26.46
CA PRO A 114 4.73 -6.16 26.74
C PRO A 114 5.45 -5.89 28.07
N PRO A 115 5.68 -6.92 28.90
CA PRO A 115 6.41 -6.74 30.15
C PRO A 115 7.81 -6.18 29.85
N PRO A 116 8.43 -5.47 30.81
CA PRO A 116 9.80 -5.05 30.66
C PRO A 116 10.70 -6.25 30.37
N ALA A 117 11.75 -6.02 29.59
CA ALA A 117 12.73 -7.04 29.25
C ALA A 117 13.63 -7.35 30.45
N ASP A 118 13.10 -8.02 31.46
CA ASP A 118 13.83 -8.30 32.68
C ASP A 118 14.74 -9.52 32.50
N GLY A 119 16.05 -9.30 32.54
CA GLY A 119 17.07 -10.36 32.66
C GLY A 119 17.49 -11.05 31.37
N GLU A 120 16.83 -10.79 30.23
CA GLU A 120 17.23 -11.30 28.93
C GLU A 120 18.02 -10.24 28.16
N ALA A 121 19.15 -10.60 27.55
CA ALA A 121 19.94 -9.66 26.76
C ALA A 121 19.17 -9.25 25.49
N PRO A 122 19.26 -7.98 25.05
CA PRO A 122 18.64 -7.56 23.80
C PRO A 122 19.20 -8.35 22.62
N PRO A 123 18.36 -8.72 21.63
CA PRO A 123 18.86 -9.32 20.41
C PRO A 123 19.78 -8.33 19.68
N ALA A 124 20.89 -8.83 19.14
CA ALA A 124 21.87 -7.99 18.43
C ALA A 124 21.27 -7.27 17.20
N SER A 125 20.23 -7.83 16.59
CA SER A 125 19.46 -7.19 15.52
C SER A 125 18.03 -7.73 15.48
N VAL A 126 17.08 -6.88 15.10
CA VAL A 126 15.67 -7.25 14.89
C VAL A 126 15.31 -7.00 13.43
N ARG A 127 14.79 -8.02 12.74
CA ARG A 127 14.27 -7.89 11.38
C ARG A 127 12.74 -7.85 11.44
N ALA A 128 12.17 -6.69 11.14
CA ALA A 128 10.73 -6.50 11.07
C ALA A 128 10.33 -5.68 9.84
N ASN A 129 9.07 -5.80 9.44
CA ASN A 129 8.49 -4.90 8.44
C ASN A 129 8.41 -3.48 9.00
N ARG A 130 8.48 -2.47 8.12
CA ARG A 130 8.41 -1.05 8.52
C ARG A 130 7.10 -0.66 9.21
N SER A 131 5.99 -1.33 8.86
CA SER A 131 4.66 -0.98 9.40
C SER A 131 4.56 -1.28 10.90
N PRO A 132 4.87 -2.50 11.39
CA PRO A 132 4.97 -2.78 12.82
C PRO A 132 5.88 -1.83 13.61
N VAL A 133 7.01 -1.42 13.03
CA VAL A 133 7.92 -0.44 13.65
C VAL A 133 7.25 0.92 13.80
N MET A 134 6.60 1.43 12.75
CA MET A 134 5.87 2.71 12.79
C MET A 134 4.70 2.68 13.78
N ILE A 135 3.96 1.56 13.83
CA ILE A 135 2.85 1.39 14.77
C ILE A 135 3.37 1.42 16.20
N LEU A 136 4.42 0.64 16.52
CA LEU A 136 4.95 0.59 17.88
C LEU A 136 5.54 1.94 18.33
N TRP A 137 6.22 2.65 17.41
CA TRP A 137 6.70 4.01 17.68
C TRP A 137 5.55 4.98 17.96
N ALA A 138 4.54 5.03 17.09
CA ALA A 138 3.39 5.91 17.28
C ALA A 138 2.64 5.58 18.57
N ALA A 139 2.53 4.31 18.94
CA ALA A 139 1.89 3.90 20.18
C ALA A 139 2.70 4.33 21.42
N ALA A 140 4.03 4.24 21.39
CA ALA A 140 4.89 4.74 22.46
C ALA A 140 4.75 6.26 22.64
N VAL A 141 4.72 7.02 21.54
CA VAL A 141 4.47 8.47 21.57
C VAL A 141 3.07 8.78 22.11
N ALA A 142 2.04 8.06 21.69
CA ALA A 142 0.69 8.25 22.20
C ALA A 142 0.61 8.00 23.72
N GLN A 143 1.27 6.97 24.25
CA GLN A 143 1.32 6.77 25.70
C GLN A 143 2.09 7.88 26.43
N ALA A 144 3.17 8.40 25.84
CA ALA A 144 3.89 9.56 26.40
C ALA A 144 3.01 10.82 26.45
N LEU A 145 2.04 10.95 25.53
CA LEU A 145 1.04 12.01 25.50
C LEU A 145 -0.16 11.77 26.44
N GLY A 146 -0.17 10.64 27.18
CA GLY A 146 -1.17 10.34 28.20
C GLY A 146 -2.34 9.46 27.75
N TYR A 147 -2.31 8.90 26.54
CA TYR A 147 -3.29 7.90 26.12
C TYR A 147 -3.00 6.55 26.79
N ASP A 148 -4.05 5.80 27.12
CA ASP A 148 -3.86 4.42 27.59
C ASP A 148 -3.31 3.52 26.47
N TRP A 149 -2.86 2.31 26.82
CA TRP A 149 -2.24 1.44 25.82
C TRP A 149 -3.21 0.97 24.71
N SER A 150 -4.48 0.78 25.04
CA SER A 150 -5.49 0.40 24.06
C SER A 150 -5.78 1.54 23.09
N GLU A 151 -5.93 2.76 23.60
CA GLU A 151 -6.05 3.97 22.80
C GLU A 151 -4.82 4.14 21.90
N ALA A 152 -3.62 4.05 22.49
CA ALA A 152 -2.35 4.20 21.80
C ALA A 152 -2.20 3.23 20.62
N LEU A 153 -2.51 1.94 20.82
CA LEU A 153 -2.47 0.94 19.75
C LEU A 153 -3.45 1.24 18.62
N SER A 154 -4.68 1.62 18.98
CA SER A 154 -5.74 1.92 18.01
C SER A 154 -5.39 3.16 17.16
N LEU A 155 -4.95 4.24 17.82
CA LEU A 155 -4.53 5.49 17.17
C LEU A 155 -3.29 5.30 16.31
N ALA A 156 -2.30 4.55 16.80
CA ALA A 156 -1.07 4.27 16.08
C ALA A 156 -1.29 3.54 14.75
N SER A 157 -2.22 2.58 14.72
CA SER A 157 -2.59 1.89 13.49
C SER A 157 -3.19 2.85 12.46
N ALA A 158 -4.12 3.71 12.89
CA ALA A 158 -4.73 4.71 12.02
C ALA A 158 -3.70 5.70 11.43
N VAL A 159 -2.71 6.13 12.23
CA VAL A 159 -1.59 6.96 11.74
C VAL A 159 -0.70 6.20 10.76
N ALA A 160 -0.36 4.94 11.03
CA ALA A 160 0.42 4.14 10.11
C ALA A 160 -0.30 3.98 8.76
N SER A 161 -1.62 3.80 8.79
CA SER A 161 -2.48 3.76 7.60
C SER A 161 -2.51 5.10 6.85
N LEU A 162 -2.55 6.24 7.55
CA LEU A 162 -2.41 7.58 6.93
C LEU A 162 -1.08 7.72 6.19
N PHE A 163 0.03 7.34 6.83
CA PHE A 163 1.36 7.44 6.20
C PHE A 163 1.53 6.46 5.04
N ALA A 164 0.90 5.28 5.12
CA ALA A 164 0.88 4.33 4.01
C ALA A 164 0.16 4.94 2.79
N ASP A 165 -1.00 5.55 2.99
CA ASP A 165 -1.78 6.22 1.94
C ASP A 165 -1.03 7.41 1.35
N ALA A 166 -0.44 8.26 2.18
CA ALA A 166 0.35 9.41 1.74
C ALA A 166 1.53 8.96 0.86
N LYS A 167 2.21 7.86 1.26
CA LYS A 167 3.27 7.27 0.44
C LYS A 167 2.71 6.70 -0.87
N GLY A 168 1.62 5.94 -0.83
CA GLY A 168 1.01 5.33 -2.02
C GLY A 168 0.58 6.38 -3.04
N SER A 169 0.02 7.49 -2.57
CA SER A 169 -0.38 8.65 -3.39
C SER A 169 0.83 9.33 -4.03
N ARG A 170 1.89 9.59 -3.25
CA ARG A 170 3.13 10.19 -3.77
C ARG A 170 3.84 9.31 -4.81
N LEU A 171 3.67 7.99 -4.72
CA LEU A 171 4.21 7.05 -5.69
C LEU A 171 3.28 6.80 -6.89
N GLY A 172 2.09 7.41 -6.92
CA GLY A 172 1.08 7.17 -7.97
C GLY A 172 0.52 5.74 -7.99
N ILE A 173 0.70 4.98 -6.91
CA ILE A 173 0.24 3.58 -6.81
C ILE A 173 -1.23 3.54 -6.37
N THR A 174 -1.60 4.46 -5.49
CA THR A 174 -2.95 4.53 -4.93
C THR A 174 -3.74 5.61 -5.65
N SER A 175 -4.73 5.20 -6.44
CA SER A 175 -5.71 6.10 -7.07
C SER A 175 -6.99 6.26 -6.23
N THR A 176 -7.11 5.54 -5.11
CA THR A 176 -8.32 5.54 -4.29
C THR A 176 -8.41 6.82 -3.47
N VAL A 177 -9.42 7.62 -3.79
CA VAL A 177 -9.85 8.74 -2.94
C VAL A 177 -10.31 8.17 -1.60
N ARG A 178 -9.67 8.61 -0.52
CA ARG A 178 -10.05 8.22 0.84
C ARG A 178 -11.51 8.66 1.09
N PRO A 179 -12.38 7.80 1.62
CA PRO A 179 -13.77 8.18 1.90
C PRO A 179 -13.81 9.37 2.87
N PRO A 180 -14.87 10.20 2.83
CA PRO A 180 -15.04 11.25 3.82
C PRO A 180 -15.15 10.62 5.21
N LEU A 181 -14.50 11.26 6.20
CA LEU A 181 -14.61 10.83 7.60
C LEU A 181 -16.07 10.85 8.06
N PRO A 182 -16.48 9.92 8.93
CA PRO A 182 -17.82 9.92 9.48
C PRO A 182 -18.05 11.21 10.31
N PRO A 183 -19.28 11.77 10.34
CA PRO A 183 -19.56 13.02 11.05
C PRO A 183 -19.12 13.01 12.51
N GLU A 184 -19.22 11.87 13.19
CA GLU A 184 -18.80 11.68 14.58
C GLU A 184 -17.30 11.98 14.76
N ALA A 185 -16.48 11.54 13.82
CA ALA A 185 -15.04 11.82 13.82
C ALA A 185 -14.72 13.29 13.51
N LEU A 186 -15.63 14.03 12.87
CA LEU A 186 -15.43 15.45 12.54
C LEU A 186 -15.94 16.39 13.63
N ARG A 187 -16.92 15.95 14.42
CA ARG A 187 -17.55 16.75 15.47
C ARG A 187 -16.64 17.03 16.66
N ASP A 188 -15.70 16.12 16.95
CA ASP A 188 -14.81 16.29 18.08
C ASP A 188 -13.58 17.14 17.69
N ALA A 189 -13.57 18.39 18.14
CA ALA A 189 -12.44 19.30 17.94
C ALA A 189 -11.18 18.87 18.71
N SER A 190 -11.33 18.01 19.73
CA SER A 190 -10.23 17.47 20.54
C SER A 190 -9.63 16.18 19.98
N ARG A 191 -9.80 15.95 18.67
CA ARG A 191 -9.21 14.80 17.98
C ARG A 191 -7.72 14.65 18.29
N PRO A 192 -7.26 13.41 18.55
CA PRO A 192 -5.85 13.15 18.77
C PRO A 192 -4.99 13.63 17.60
N ALA A 193 -3.92 14.34 17.92
CA ALA A 193 -2.83 14.64 17.01
C ALA A 193 -1.65 13.74 17.38
N LEU A 194 -1.10 13.02 16.41
CA LEU A 194 0.01 12.11 16.67
C LEU A 194 1.00 12.16 15.50
N LEU A 195 2.28 12.32 15.82
CA LEU A 195 3.37 12.42 14.83
C LEU A 195 3.14 13.52 13.77
N GLY A 196 2.53 14.64 14.18
CA GLY A 196 2.25 15.78 13.30
C GLY A 196 0.98 15.64 12.45
N GLU A 197 0.23 14.55 12.57
CA GLU A 197 -1.01 14.32 11.83
C GLU A 197 -2.23 14.33 12.74
N GLN A 198 -3.34 14.88 12.24
CA GLN A 198 -4.65 14.73 12.89
C GLN A 198 -5.19 13.33 12.62
N VAL A 199 -5.31 12.53 13.67
CA VAL A 199 -5.67 11.11 13.56
C VAL A 199 -7.18 10.96 13.30
N PRO A 200 -7.59 10.24 12.24
CA PRO A 200 -8.96 9.75 12.09
C PRO A 200 -9.33 8.91 13.30
N ALA A 201 -10.23 9.41 14.14
CA ALA A 201 -10.62 8.71 15.36
C ALA A 201 -12.04 9.08 15.79
N VAL A 202 -12.66 8.17 16.54
CA VAL A 202 -13.92 8.38 17.25
C VAL A 202 -13.70 8.14 18.72
N ARG A 203 -14.45 8.85 19.56
CA ARG A 203 -14.45 8.63 21.01
C ARG A 203 -15.51 7.58 21.36
N THR A 204 -15.11 6.51 22.01
CA THR A 204 -16.01 5.45 22.47
C THR A 204 -16.08 5.44 24.00
N ALA A 205 -16.88 4.53 24.58
CA ALA A 205 -16.93 4.34 26.03
C ALA A 205 -15.57 3.89 26.61
N ASP A 206 -14.73 3.24 25.79
CA ASP A 206 -13.43 2.69 26.16
C ASP A 206 -12.26 3.58 25.71
N GLY A 207 -12.52 4.87 25.48
CA GLY A 207 -11.54 5.85 25.04
C GLY A 207 -11.51 6.06 23.52
N TRP A 208 -10.42 6.64 23.03
CA TRP A 208 -10.23 6.91 21.61
C TRP A 208 -10.00 5.64 20.79
N ARG A 209 -10.65 5.56 19.62
CA ARG A 209 -10.42 4.51 18.63
C ARG A 209 -10.09 5.12 17.27
N GLY A 210 -8.94 4.73 16.74
CA GLY A 210 -8.51 5.08 15.40
C GLY A 210 -9.44 4.50 14.34
N LEU A 211 -9.56 5.19 13.22
CA LEU A 211 -10.37 4.80 12.08
C LEU A 211 -9.50 4.48 10.86
N GLU A 212 -9.74 3.32 10.27
CA GLU A 212 -9.09 2.90 9.02
C GLU A 212 -10.11 2.74 7.89
N PRO A 213 -9.74 3.07 6.64
CA PRO A 213 -10.59 2.82 5.49
C PRO A 213 -10.90 1.33 5.32
N ARG A 214 -12.13 0.98 4.96
CA ARG A 214 -12.50 -0.39 4.55
C ARG A 214 -12.38 -0.54 3.04
N VAL A 215 -12.06 -1.75 2.57
CA VAL A 215 -12.07 -2.10 1.14
C VAL A 215 -13.45 -1.92 0.52
N ALA A 216 -14.52 -2.24 1.26
CA ALA A 216 -15.91 -2.03 0.85
C ALA A 216 -16.37 -0.55 0.90
N GLY A 217 -15.47 0.37 1.23
CA GLY A 217 -15.78 1.79 1.45
C GLY A 217 -16.15 2.11 2.90
N GLY A 218 -16.00 3.40 3.26
CA GLY A 218 -16.21 3.89 4.62
C GLY A 218 -15.05 3.55 5.57
N TYR A 219 -15.34 3.58 6.87
CA TYR A 219 -14.34 3.42 7.93
C TYR A 219 -14.67 2.27 8.88
N GLN A 220 -13.64 1.77 9.56
CA GLN A 220 -13.78 0.89 10.70
C GLN A 220 -12.93 1.36 11.88
N GLU A 221 -13.50 1.20 13.07
CA GLU A 221 -12.74 1.30 14.31
C GLU A 221 -11.69 0.20 14.38
N VAL A 222 -10.46 0.61 14.68
CA VAL A 222 -9.34 -0.29 14.90
C VAL A 222 -9.44 -0.87 16.30
N HIS A 223 -9.59 -2.18 16.38
CA HIS A 223 -9.61 -2.88 17.66
C HIS A 223 -8.17 -3.03 18.21
N PRO A 224 -7.88 -2.60 19.45
CA PRO A 224 -6.52 -2.57 19.98
C PRO A 224 -5.86 -3.95 20.05
N LEU A 225 -6.62 -4.98 20.45
CA LEU A 225 -6.10 -6.35 20.55
C LEU A 225 -5.67 -6.93 19.18
N TYR A 226 -6.27 -6.47 18.08
CA TYR A 226 -5.84 -6.87 16.73
C TYR A 226 -4.45 -6.32 16.42
N VAL A 227 -4.21 -5.04 16.75
CA VAL A 227 -2.91 -4.39 16.58
C VAL A 227 -1.87 -5.03 17.47
N HIS A 228 -2.21 -5.30 18.73
CA HIS A 228 -1.33 -5.99 19.68
C HIS A 228 -0.81 -7.32 19.14
N ARG A 229 -1.71 -8.21 18.68
CA ARG A 229 -1.33 -9.50 18.11
C ARG A 229 -0.47 -9.38 16.86
N ARG A 230 -0.70 -8.36 16.03
CA ARG A 230 0.12 -8.08 14.86
C ARG A 230 1.54 -7.66 15.27
N LEU A 231 1.69 -6.90 16.37
CA LEU A 231 2.99 -6.53 16.92
C LEU A 231 3.71 -7.73 17.54
N GLU A 232 3.02 -8.57 18.30
CA GLU A 232 3.57 -9.83 18.85
C GLU A 232 4.09 -10.74 17.73
N GLY A 233 3.34 -10.87 16.63
CA GLY A 233 3.77 -11.66 15.47
C GLY A 233 4.95 -11.04 14.70
N ALA A 234 5.09 -9.71 14.72
CA ALA A 234 6.16 -9.00 14.02
C ALA A 234 7.47 -8.96 14.82
N PHE A 235 7.38 -8.94 16.14
CA PHE A 235 8.50 -8.86 17.07
C PHE A 235 8.50 -10.11 17.97
N ALA A 236 9.15 -11.18 17.50
CA ALA A 236 9.10 -12.46 18.19
C ALA A 236 9.83 -12.44 19.55
N GLY A 237 9.19 -13.04 20.57
CA GLY A 237 9.79 -13.27 21.89
C GLY A 237 10.19 -11.97 22.59
N SER A 238 11.37 -11.98 23.21
CA SER A 238 11.92 -10.85 23.96
C SER A 238 12.21 -9.62 23.11
N ALA A 239 12.27 -9.75 21.78
CA ALA A 239 12.49 -8.61 20.89
C ALA A 239 11.39 -7.54 21.04
N TYR A 240 10.14 -7.93 21.28
CA TYR A 240 9.05 -6.98 21.43
C TYR A 240 9.26 -6.04 22.62
N ALA A 241 9.57 -6.62 23.79
CA ALA A 241 9.84 -5.85 25.01
C ALA A 241 11.03 -4.90 24.84
N HIS A 242 12.13 -5.36 24.24
CA HIS A 242 13.32 -4.53 24.00
C HIS A 242 13.08 -3.39 23.02
N VAL A 243 12.40 -3.66 21.89
CA VAL A 243 12.05 -2.62 20.91
C VAL A 243 11.12 -1.62 21.56
N ARG A 244 10.12 -2.08 22.33
CA ARG A 244 9.19 -1.22 23.06
C ARG A 244 9.92 -0.29 24.03
N ALA A 245 10.81 -0.82 24.88
CA ALA A 245 11.57 -0.03 25.84
C ALA A 245 12.47 1.02 25.17
N SER A 246 13.03 0.68 24.00
CA SER A 246 13.79 1.62 23.18
C SER A 246 12.91 2.75 22.65
N MET A 247 11.71 2.43 22.14
CA MET A 247 10.75 3.41 21.65
C MET A 247 10.21 4.31 22.77
N ASP A 248 9.97 3.77 23.97
CA ASP A 248 9.58 4.58 25.14
C ASP A 248 10.66 5.59 25.53
N SER A 249 11.93 5.17 25.46
CA SER A 249 13.05 6.05 25.75
C SER A 249 13.18 7.17 24.72
N LEU A 250 12.95 6.86 23.44
CA LEU A 250 12.90 7.87 22.38
C LEU A 250 11.72 8.81 22.54
N ALA A 251 10.53 8.30 22.89
CA ALA A 251 9.31 9.09 23.01
C ALA A 251 9.40 10.12 24.13
N ARG A 252 10.11 9.80 25.22
CA ARG A 252 10.38 10.74 26.33
C ARG A 252 11.40 11.84 25.97
N ALA A 253 12.15 11.68 24.88
CA ALA A 253 13.15 12.62 24.44
C ALA A 253 12.63 13.66 23.43
N VAL A 254 11.36 13.56 23.04
CA VAL A 254 10.67 14.48 22.11
C VAL A 254 9.68 15.35 22.87
#